data_AF-A0ABD2ML75-F1
#
_entry.id   AF-A0ABD2ML75-F1
#
_cell.length_a   1.000
_cell.length_b   1.000
_cell.length_c   1.000
_cell.angle_alpha   90.00
_cell.angle_beta   90.00
_cell.angle_gamma   90.00
#
_symmetry.space_group_name_H-M   'P 1'
#
loop_
_entity.id
_entity.type
_entity.pdbx_description
1 polymer ?
#
loop_
_entity_poly.entity_id
_entity_poly.type
_entity_poly.pdbx_seq_one_letter_code
_entity_poly.pdbx_strand_id
1 'polypeptide(L)'
;MLNFELMTEKDRKEVAAIERRRRVEEERKKRIFDPKTRLFGIDYEALDKQIAEKKRIDEEQRRIEKIMDQQMVKNDEIAMAYERKEKQERTKLLQEINNFRQVYQRFEDRREFDINDPMAIKKDIPARVHDDDPRLGPSSAQKFEGEDLVSAQRLKIQREQIKAWLDQQMQEKEAAQREQKMAEEAYKAAMVARDERALELEKMENDCRRRLYEANRRFNAALAAEKEFERQVQNKQTVEDNFAEIYNTMTSDMMAENPEIALSNMGPGRKIGSQYKGMSKEEQEQIRADQLAQIEEKKKQRAAEKRADREFDDYLNGTQKTIALMDLDLKRKEKERLRALAEENLKLAEEQKLKAKYLEQVVYSNRPTAAYFDQFNKSTR
;
A
#
# COMPACT_ATOMS: atom_id res chain seq x y z
N MET A 1 -155.38 -147.60 -132.82
CA MET A 1 -156.40 -146.53 -132.79
C MET A 1 -155.67 -145.21 -132.89
N LEU A 2 -156.12 -144.37 -133.82
CA LEU A 2 -155.49 -143.11 -134.24
C LEU A 2 -155.38 -142.09 -133.10
N ASN A 3 -154.30 -141.30 -133.11
CA ASN A 3 -154.39 -139.84 -133.28
C ASN A 3 -153.02 -139.24 -133.65
N PHE A 4 -153.01 -138.49 -134.75
CA PHE A 4 -151.91 -137.71 -135.31
C PHE A 4 -151.69 -136.40 -134.53
N GLU A 5 -150.47 -135.85 -134.55
CA GLU A 5 -150.28 -134.42 -134.86
C GLU A 5 -148.83 -134.07 -135.24
N LEU A 6 -148.71 -133.18 -136.24
CA LEU A 6 -147.49 -132.73 -136.92
C LEU A 6 -146.78 -131.60 -136.13
N MET A 7 -145.45 -131.66 -135.96
CA MET A 7 -144.63 -130.53 -135.45
C MET A 7 -144.03 -129.66 -136.57
N THR A 8 -144.05 -128.33 -136.39
CA THR A 8 -143.64 -127.25 -137.32
C THR A 8 -142.19 -126.76 -137.13
N GLU A 9 -141.61 -125.98 -138.06
CA GLU A 9 -140.22 -125.46 -137.93
C GLU A 9 -139.99 -124.50 -136.75
N LYS A 10 -141.02 -123.74 -136.34
CA LYS A 10 -140.96 -122.94 -135.11
C LYS A 10 -140.68 -123.84 -133.91
N ASP A 11 -141.29 -125.01 -133.90
CA ASP A 11 -141.07 -126.00 -132.85
C ASP A 11 -139.64 -126.52 -132.87
N ARG A 12 -138.98 -126.66 -134.04
CA ARG A 12 -137.55 -127.02 -134.11
C ARG A 12 -136.62 -125.94 -133.56
N LYS A 13 -136.90 -124.65 -133.78
CA LYS A 13 -136.11 -123.54 -133.20
C LYS A 13 -136.33 -123.42 -131.70
N GLU A 14 -137.57 -123.59 -131.24
CA GLU A 14 -137.85 -123.66 -129.81
C GLU A 14 -137.12 -124.86 -129.20
N VAL A 15 -137.14 -126.03 -129.84
CA VAL A 15 -136.37 -127.20 -129.42
C VAL A 15 -134.87 -126.91 -129.39
N ALA A 16 -134.29 -126.24 -130.39
CA ALA A 16 -132.85 -125.89 -130.39
C ALA A 16 -132.48 -124.84 -129.33
N ALA A 17 -133.35 -123.86 -129.07
CA ALA A 17 -133.17 -122.89 -127.99
C ALA A 17 -133.35 -123.53 -126.61
N ILE A 18 -134.27 -124.49 -126.49
CA ILE A 18 -134.44 -125.35 -125.31
C ILE A 18 -133.22 -126.24 -125.15
N GLU A 19 -132.65 -126.81 -126.20
CA GLU A 19 -131.42 -127.61 -126.16
C GLU A 19 -130.20 -126.76 -125.82
N ARG A 20 -130.08 -125.53 -126.33
CA ARG A 20 -128.98 -124.62 -125.98
C ARG A 20 -129.11 -124.18 -124.52
N ARG A 21 -130.33 -123.87 -124.05
CA ARG A 21 -130.62 -123.64 -122.63
C ARG A 21 -130.33 -124.88 -121.81
N ARG A 22 -130.67 -126.08 -122.29
CA ARG A 22 -130.31 -127.35 -121.64
C ARG A 22 -128.81 -127.57 -121.63
N ARG A 23 -128.05 -127.24 -122.68
CA ARG A 23 -126.58 -127.35 -122.71
C ARG A 23 -125.91 -126.37 -121.78
N VAL A 24 -126.32 -125.10 -121.81
CA VAL A 24 -125.82 -124.09 -120.87
C VAL A 24 -126.22 -124.46 -119.45
N GLU A 25 -127.45 -124.96 -119.23
CA GLU A 25 -127.80 -125.51 -117.92
C GLU A 25 -127.08 -126.81 -117.61
N GLU A 26 -126.68 -127.64 -118.56
CA GLU A 26 -125.88 -128.82 -118.29
C GLU A 26 -124.44 -128.42 -117.93
N GLU A 27 -123.84 -127.44 -118.60
CA GLU A 27 -122.53 -126.87 -118.25
C GLU A 27 -122.56 -126.09 -116.93
N ARG A 28 -123.69 -125.45 -116.64
CA ARG A 28 -123.92 -124.78 -115.35
C ARG A 28 -124.20 -125.79 -114.25
N LYS A 29 -125.00 -126.82 -114.50
CA LYS A 29 -125.21 -127.96 -113.60
C LYS A 29 -123.90 -128.67 -113.31
N LYS A 30 -123.06 -128.93 -114.32
CA LYS A 30 -121.71 -129.48 -114.15
C LYS A 30 -120.88 -128.64 -113.17
N ARG A 31 -121.04 -127.30 -113.17
CA ARG A 31 -120.34 -126.40 -112.23
C ARG A 31 -121.00 -126.27 -110.86
N ILE A 32 -122.33 -126.24 -110.78
CA ILE A 32 -123.12 -126.02 -109.55
C ILE A 32 -123.28 -127.30 -108.72
N PHE A 33 -123.47 -128.44 -109.40
CA PHE A 33 -123.66 -129.73 -108.75
C PHE A 33 -122.35 -130.48 -108.51
N ASP A 34 -121.25 -130.14 -109.21
CA ASP A 34 -119.93 -130.56 -108.75
C ASP A 34 -119.58 -129.72 -107.51
N PRO A 35 -119.55 -130.32 -106.31
CA PRO A 35 -119.22 -129.59 -105.09
C PRO A 35 -117.84 -128.96 -105.19
N LYS A 36 -116.90 -129.59 -105.91
CA LYS A 36 -115.51 -129.16 -105.98
C LYS A 36 -115.35 -127.86 -106.78
N THR A 37 -115.97 -127.75 -107.96
CA THR A 37 -115.95 -126.48 -108.71
C THR A 37 -116.81 -125.40 -108.06
N ARG A 38 -117.90 -125.74 -107.36
CA ARG A 38 -118.72 -124.74 -106.67
C ARG A 38 -118.01 -124.15 -105.44
N LEU A 39 -117.31 -124.98 -104.67
CA LEU A 39 -116.57 -124.54 -103.49
C LEU A 39 -115.19 -123.93 -103.84
N PHE A 40 -114.48 -124.45 -104.85
CA PHE A 40 -113.07 -124.10 -105.13
C PHE A 40 -112.72 -123.96 -106.63
N GLY A 41 -113.69 -123.68 -107.51
CA GLY A 41 -113.44 -123.52 -108.95
C GLY A 41 -112.70 -122.23 -109.27
N ILE A 42 -111.42 -122.32 -109.60
CA ILE A 42 -110.52 -121.19 -109.86
C ILE A 42 -109.83 -121.40 -111.23
N ASP A 43 -109.75 -120.35 -112.05
CA ASP A 43 -109.03 -120.36 -113.34
C ASP A 43 -107.53 -120.12 -113.12
N TYR A 44 -106.79 -121.22 -113.00
CA TYR A 44 -105.36 -121.19 -112.73
C TYR A 44 -104.54 -120.54 -113.87
N GLU A 45 -104.93 -120.70 -115.14
CA GLU A 45 -104.16 -120.14 -116.27
C GLU A 45 -104.28 -118.61 -116.36
N ALA A 46 -105.50 -118.07 -116.13
CA ALA A 46 -105.70 -116.62 -116.08
C ALA A 46 -105.01 -115.99 -114.87
N LEU A 47 -105.06 -116.65 -113.71
CA LEU A 47 -104.34 -116.23 -112.51
C LEU A 47 -102.82 -116.27 -112.72
N ASP A 48 -102.28 -117.30 -113.37
CA ASP A 48 -100.84 -117.40 -113.66
C ASP A 48 -100.36 -116.25 -114.55
N LYS A 49 -101.16 -115.83 -115.55
CA LYS A 49 -100.86 -114.65 -116.37
C LYS A 49 -100.91 -113.36 -115.56
N GLN A 50 -101.92 -113.16 -114.72
CA GLN A 50 -102.02 -112.00 -113.83
C GLN A 50 -100.86 -111.95 -112.82
N ILE A 51 -100.47 -113.10 -112.27
CA ILE A 51 -99.31 -113.24 -111.39
C ILE A 51 -98.03 -112.88 -112.16
N ALA A 52 -97.88 -113.33 -113.40
CA ALA A 52 -96.70 -113.02 -114.22
C ALA A 52 -96.61 -111.51 -114.56
N GLU A 53 -97.71 -110.87 -114.91
CA GLU A 53 -97.76 -109.42 -115.18
C GLU A 53 -97.47 -108.61 -113.91
N LYS A 54 -98.11 -108.95 -112.79
CA LYS A 54 -97.85 -108.32 -111.49
C LYS A 54 -96.38 -108.49 -111.08
N LYS A 55 -95.79 -109.67 -111.29
CA LYS A 55 -94.36 -109.91 -111.04
C LYS A 55 -93.47 -109.00 -111.91
N ARG A 56 -93.81 -108.77 -113.18
CA ARG A 56 -93.03 -107.85 -114.04
C ARG A 56 -93.13 -106.40 -113.56
N ILE A 57 -94.31 -105.95 -113.19
CA ILE A 57 -94.51 -104.59 -112.65
C ILE A 57 -93.75 -104.43 -111.33
N ASP A 58 -93.86 -105.41 -110.42
CA ASP A 58 -93.12 -105.42 -109.16
C ASP A 58 -91.60 -105.43 -109.40
N GLU A 59 -91.11 -106.19 -110.40
CA GLU A 59 -89.69 -106.21 -110.78
C GLU A 59 -89.21 -104.87 -111.35
N GLU A 60 -90.02 -104.19 -112.16
CA GLU A 60 -89.68 -102.89 -112.74
C GLU A 60 -89.73 -101.77 -111.68
N GLN A 61 -90.73 -101.79 -110.79
CA GLN A 61 -90.78 -100.91 -109.62
C GLN A 61 -89.55 -101.11 -108.73
N ARG A 62 -89.19 -102.36 -108.43
CA ARG A 62 -87.96 -102.67 -107.68
C ARG A 62 -86.69 -102.20 -108.39
N ARG A 63 -86.65 -102.18 -109.73
CA ARG A 63 -85.51 -101.61 -110.47
C ARG A 63 -85.46 -100.09 -110.35
N ILE A 64 -86.58 -99.41 -110.48
CA ILE A 64 -86.67 -97.95 -110.33
C ILE A 64 -86.32 -97.55 -108.90
N GLU A 65 -86.89 -98.23 -107.90
CA GLU A 65 -86.59 -98.02 -106.48
C GLU A 65 -85.10 -98.19 -106.21
N LYS A 66 -84.48 -99.28 -106.70
CA LYS A 66 -83.02 -99.46 -106.60
C LYS A 66 -82.20 -98.34 -107.24
N ILE A 67 -82.64 -97.78 -108.37
CA ILE A 67 -81.94 -96.65 -109.02
C ILE A 67 -82.09 -95.38 -108.17
N MET A 68 -83.28 -95.12 -107.65
CA MET A 68 -83.55 -93.96 -106.78
C MET A 68 -82.79 -94.07 -105.46
N ASP A 69 -82.76 -95.25 -104.84
CA ASP A 69 -81.95 -95.53 -103.64
C ASP A 69 -80.46 -95.26 -103.91
N GLN A 70 -79.94 -95.72 -105.06
CA GLN A 70 -78.56 -95.44 -105.45
C GLN A 70 -78.30 -93.95 -105.68
N GLN A 71 -79.26 -93.20 -106.24
CA GLN A 71 -79.16 -91.76 -106.39
C GLN A 71 -79.22 -91.03 -105.05
N MET A 72 -80.06 -91.47 -104.12
CA MET A 72 -80.13 -90.93 -102.76
C MET A 72 -78.81 -91.13 -102.02
N VAL A 73 -78.24 -92.34 -102.06
CA VAL A 73 -76.92 -92.62 -101.47
C VAL A 73 -75.84 -91.71 -102.06
N LYS A 74 -75.82 -91.52 -103.40
CA LYS A 74 -74.87 -90.60 -104.05
C LYS A 74 -75.08 -89.15 -103.61
N ASN A 75 -76.32 -88.69 -103.49
CA ASN A 75 -76.63 -87.33 -103.05
C ASN A 75 -76.22 -87.11 -101.58
N ASP A 76 -76.46 -88.09 -100.71
CA ASP A 76 -76.03 -88.06 -99.31
C ASP A 76 -74.50 -88.05 -99.19
N GLU A 77 -73.79 -88.84 -100.00
CA GLU A 77 -72.33 -88.81 -100.10
C GLU A 77 -71.81 -87.43 -100.51
N ILE A 78 -72.44 -86.80 -101.51
CA ILE A 78 -72.11 -85.44 -101.96
C ILE A 78 -72.38 -84.41 -100.85
N ALA A 79 -73.53 -84.50 -100.17
CA ALA A 79 -73.89 -83.61 -99.07
C ALA A 79 -72.88 -83.73 -97.91
N MET A 80 -72.51 -84.95 -97.52
CA MET A 80 -71.47 -85.20 -96.51
C MET A 80 -70.11 -84.64 -96.94
N ALA A 81 -69.74 -84.75 -98.21
CA ALA A 81 -68.49 -84.18 -98.71
C ALA A 81 -68.49 -82.65 -98.65
N TYR A 82 -69.61 -81.99 -98.99
CA TYR A 82 -69.76 -80.54 -98.84
C TYR A 82 -69.71 -80.11 -97.37
N GLU A 83 -70.42 -80.81 -96.47
CA GLU A 83 -70.40 -80.49 -95.04
C GLU A 83 -68.99 -80.65 -94.45
N ARG A 84 -68.24 -81.69 -94.85
CA ARG A 84 -66.84 -81.86 -94.45
C ARG A 84 -65.97 -80.71 -94.95
N LYS A 85 -66.14 -80.29 -96.20
CA LYS A 85 -65.39 -79.16 -96.78
C LYS A 85 -65.72 -77.85 -96.05
N GLU A 86 -67.00 -77.58 -95.78
CA GLU A 86 -67.43 -76.40 -95.03
C GLU A 86 -66.87 -76.41 -93.61
N LYS A 87 -66.91 -77.56 -92.91
CA LYS A 87 -66.29 -77.71 -91.59
C LYS A 87 -64.79 -77.44 -91.63
N GLN A 88 -64.07 -77.97 -92.62
CA GLN A 88 -62.63 -77.72 -92.78
C GLN A 88 -62.33 -76.24 -93.03
N GLU A 89 -63.05 -75.58 -93.94
CA GLU A 89 -62.86 -74.15 -94.22
C GLU A 89 -63.21 -73.29 -92.99
N ARG A 90 -64.28 -73.63 -92.26
CA ARG A 90 -64.63 -72.97 -90.99
C ARG A 90 -63.52 -73.13 -89.96
N THR A 91 -62.95 -74.33 -89.82
CA THR A 91 -61.82 -74.56 -88.91
C THR A 91 -60.59 -73.76 -89.33
N LYS A 92 -60.24 -73.72 -90.61
CA LYS A 92 -59.12 -72.91 -91.12
C LYS A 92 -59.33 -71.43 -90.84
N LEU A 93 -60.51 -70.89 -91.15
CA LEU A 93 -60.83 -69.49 -90.90
C LEU A 93 -60.73 -69.14 -89.40
N LEU A 94 -61.23 -70.02 -88.52
CA LEU A 94 -61.12 -69.82 -87.08
C LEU A 94 -59.65 -69.87 -86.61
N GLN A 95 -58.83 -70.75 -87.19
CA GLN A 95 -57.39 -70.80 -86.93
C GLN A 95 -56.71 -69.51 -87.39
N GLU A 96 -57.01 -69.02 -88.59
CA GLU A 96 -56.46 -67.76 -89.11
C GLU A 96 -56.88 -66.56 -88.25
N ILE A 97 -58.14 -66.46 -87.83
CA ILE A 97 -58.62 -65.42 -86.92
C ILE A 97 -57.88 -65.48 -85.58
N ASN A 98 -57.71 -66.68 -85.02
CA ASN A 98 -56.99 -66.85 -83.77
C ASN A 98 -55.50 -66.52 -83.91
N ASN A 99 -54.86 -66.91 -85.02
CA ASN A 99 -53.48 -66.54 -85.32
C ASN A 99 -53.35 -65.02 -85.46
N PHE A 100 -54.29 -64.37 -86.15
CA PHE A 100 -54.31 -62.92 -86.28
C PHE A 100 -54.46 -62.23 -84.91
N ARG A 101 -55.35 -62.73 -84.06
CA ARG A 101 -55.51 -62.25 -82.67
C ARG A 101 -54.23 -62.41 -81.86
N GLN A 102 -53.58 -63.57 -81.96
CA GLN A 102 -52.34 -63.87 -81.24
C GLN A 102 -51.14 -63.06 -81.71
N VAL A 103 -51.07 -62.70 -83.00
CA VAL A 103 -49.91 -62.00 -83.55
C VAL A 103 -50.09 -60.49 -83.49
N TYR A 104 -51.28 -59.97 -83.81
CA TYR A 104 -51.52 -58.54 -84.03
C TYR A 104 -52.45 -57.88 -83.01
N GLN A 105 -53.09 -58.64 -82.13
CA GLN A 105 -54.00 -58.11 -81.10
C GLN A 105 -53.52 -58.48 -79.69
N ARG A 106 -52.20 -58.59 -79.51
CA ARG A 106 -51.58 -58.85 -78.23
C ARG A 106 -51.82 -57.69 -77.26
N PHE A 107 -51.74 -57.98 -75.97
CA PHE A 107 -51.91 -56.96 -74.94
C PHE A 107 -50.76 -55.94 -74.97
N GLU A 108 -49.57 -56.42 -75.29
CA GLU A 108 -48.32 -55.68 -75.37
C GLU A 108 -48.27 -54.68 -76.54
N ASP A 109 -49.00 -54.96 -77.63
CA ASP A 109 -49.01 -54.12 -78.83
C ASP A 109 -50.05 -52.99 -78.78
N ARG A 110 -50.75 -52.84 -77.65
CA ARG A 110 -51.74 -51.75 -77.45
C ARG A 110 -51.05 -50.40 -77.32
N ARG A 111 -51.73 -49.34 -77.76
CA ARG A 111 -51.21 -47.97 -77.68
C ARG A 111 -50.94 -47.54 -76.24
N GLU A 112 -51.79 -47.98 -75.32
CA GLU A 112 -51.77 -47.70 -73.89
C GLU A 112 -51.03 -48.77 -73.06
N PHE A 113 -50.26 -49.65 -73.70
CA PHE A 113 -49.55 -50.70 -72.97
C PHE A 113 -48.48 -50.12 -72.03
N ASP A 114 -47.82 -49.02 -72.41
CA ASP A 114 -46.87 -48.30 -71.56
C ASP A 114 -47.46 -47.89 -70.20
N ILE A 115 -48.74 -47.50 -70.19
CA ILE A 115 -49.48 -47.14 -68.97
C ILE A 115 -49.95 -48.39 -68.19
N ASN A 116 -50.36 -49.44 -68.91
CA ASN A 116 -50.95 -50.65 -68.33
C ASN A 116 -49.95 -51.80 -68.11
N ASP A 117 -48.65 -51.58 -68.37
CA ASP A 117 -47.60 -52.57 -68.21
C ASP A 117 -47.50 -52.96 -66.72
N PRO A 118 -47.72 -54.24 -66.36
CA PRO A 118 -47.58 -54.70 -64.98
C PRO A 118 -46.19 -54.47 -64.39
N MET A 119 -45.17 -54.29 -65.24
CA MET A 119 -43.79 -54.03 -64.84
C MET A 119 -43.38 -52.56 -64.97
N ALA A 120 -44.31 -51.64 -65.27
CA ALA A 120 -44.02 -50.21 -65.46
C ALA A 120 -43.18 -49.63 -64.30
N ILE A 121 -43.59 -49.86 -63.05
CA ILE A 121 -42.91 -49.36 -61.84
C ILE A 121 -41.47 -49.90 -61.72
N LYS A 122 -41.20 -51.12 -62.21
CA LYS A 122 -39.85 -51.70 -62.15
C LYS A 122 -38.93 -51.20 -63.26
N LYS A 123 -39.50 -50.81 -64.40
CA LYS A 123 -38.78 -50.26 -65.55
C LYS A 123 -38.51 -48.76 -65.38
N ASP A 124 -39.35 -48.07 -64.60
CA ASP A 124 -39.23 -46.65 -64.35
C ASP A 124 -38.00 -46.32 -63.50
N ILE A 125 -37.43 -45.14 -63.74
CA ILE A 125 -36.22 -44.67 -63.08
C ILE A 125 -36.65 -43.75 -61.94
N PRO A 126 -36.00 -43.77 -60.76
CA PRO A 126 -36.27 -42.81 -59.71
C PRO A 126 -36.25 -41.36 -60.23
N ALA A 127 -37.15 -40.54 -59.70
CA ALA A 127 -37.31 -39.14 -60.10
C ALA A 127 -36.00 -38.34 -60.00
N ARG A 128 -35.13 -38.67 -59.02
CA ARG A 128 -33.76 -38.17 -58.88
C ARG A 128 -32.81 -39.34 -58.71
N VAL A 129 -31.85 -39.50 -59.63
CA VAL A 129 -30.86 -40.60 -59.61
C VAL A 129 -29.58 -40.22 -58.88
N HIS A 130 -29.13 -38.98 -59.06
CA HIS A 130 -27.95 -38.42 -58.41
C HIS A 130 -28.15 -36.92 -58.20
N ASP A 131 -27.29 -36.30 -57.40
CA ASP A 131 -27.41 -34.87 -57.06
C ASP A 131 -27.24 -33.97 -58.28
N ASP A 132 -26.41 -34.35 -59.24
CA ASP A 132 -26.13 -33.58 -60.45
C ASP A 132 -26.85 -34.14 -61.69
N ASP A 133 -28.07 -34.65 -61.50
CA ASP A 133 -28.89 -35.18 -62.60
C ASP A 133 -29.25 -34.09 -63.61
N PRO A 134 -28.76 -34.14 -64.86
CA PRO A 134 -28.98 -33.08 -65.85
C PRO A 134 -30.43 -32.99 -66.31
N ARG A 135 -31.28 -34.00 -66.01
CA ARG A 135 -32.73 -33.98 -66.28
C ARG A 135 -33.49 -33.06 -65.33
N LEU A 136 -32.88 -32.73 -64.19
CA LEU A 136 -33.52 -31.97 -63.11
C LEU A 136 -33.20 -30.48 -63.22
N GLY A 137 -34.04 -29.77 -63.98
CA GLY A 137 -34.05 -28.30 -63.97
C GLY A 137 -34.84 -27.72 -62.78
N PRO A 138 -34.85 -26.38 -62.62
CA PRO A 138 -35.52 -25.72 -61.50
C PRO A 138 -37.05 -25.95 -61.49
N SER A 139 -37.67 -26.19 -62.65
CA SER A 139 -39.10 -26.51 -62.75
C SER A 139 -39.46 -27.91 -62.24
N SER A 140 -38.50 -28.83 -62.11
CA SER A 140 -38.79 -30.22 -61.71
C SER A 140 -39.13 -30.35 -60.21
N ALA A 141 -38.73 -29.36 -59.40
CA ALA A 141 -38.88 -29.36 -57.94
C ALA A 141 -38.30 -30.61 -57.22
N GLN A 142 -37.38 -31.34 -57.85
CA GLN A 142 -36.71 -32.51 -57.25
C GLN A 142 -35.38 -32.19 -56.56
N LYS A 143 -34.79 -31.02 -56.87
CA LYS A 143 -33.55 -30.51 -56.26
C LYS A 143 -33.77 -29.06 -55.88
N PHE A 144 -33.44 -28.71 -54.64
CA PHE A 144 -33.53 -27.35 -54.12
C PHE A 144 -32.14 -26.86 -53.73
N GLU A 145 -31.80 -25.62 -54.09
CA GLU A 145 -30.49 -25.04 -53.74
C GLU A 145 -30.31 -24.83 -52.23
N GLY A 146 -31.40 -24.74 -51.47
CA GLY A 146 -31.35 -24.69 -50.00
C GLY A 146 -31.02 -26.04 -49.34
N GLU A 147 -31.06 -27.15 -50.10
CA GLU A 147 -30.68 -28.48 -49.60
C GLU A 147 -29.15 -28.55 -49.49
N ASP A 148 -28.63 -28.35 -48.29
CA ASP A 148 -27.19 -28.36 -48.05
C ASP A 148 -26.67 -29.73 -47.61
N LEU A 149 -26.29 -30.52 -48.62
CA LEU A 149 -25.65 -31.83 -48.45
C LEU A 149 -24.26 -31.74 -47.81
N VAL A 150 -23.60 -30.57 -47.88
CA VAL A 150 -22.23 -30.34 -47.39
C VAL A 150 -22.22 -29.75 -45.97
N SER A 151 -23.39 -29.57 -45.35
CA SER A 151 -23.56 -28.99 -44.01
C SER A 151 -22.63 -29.60 -42.95
N ALA A 152 -22.49 -30.92 -42.93
CA ALA A 152 -21.62 -31.62 -41.99
C ALA A 152 -20.13 -31.29 -42.20
N GLN A 153 -19.67 -31.20 -43.45
CA GLN A 153 -18.29 -30.84 -43.78
C GLN A 153 -18.03 -29.37 -43.44
N ARG A 154 -18.97 -28.47 -43.76
CA ARG A 154 -18.90 -27.05 -43.38
C ARG A 154 -18.77 -26.91 -41.86
N LEU A 155 -19.61 -27.62 -41.10
CA LEU A 155 -19.57 -27.58 -39.64
C LEU A 155 -18.25 -28.10 -39.08
N LYS A 156 -17.67 -29.14 -39.69
CA LYS A 156 -16.34 -29.64 -39.33
C LYS A 156 -15.26 -28.57 -39.52
N ILE A 157 -15.23 -27.92 -40.69
CA ILE A 157 -14.28 -26.84 -40.99
C ILE A 157 -14.46 -25.67 -40.01
N GLN A 158 -15.70 -25.27 -39.73
CA GLN A 158 -15.99 -24.20 -38.76
C GLN A 158 -15.50 -24.56 -37.35
N ARG A 159 -15.70 -25.81 -36.91
CA ARG A 159 -15.19 -26.28 -35.61
C ARG A 159 -13.66 -26.27 -35.55
N GLU A 160 -13.01 -26.69 -36.62
CA GLU A 160 -11.54 -26.66 -36.72
C GLU A 160 -11.00 -25.23 -36.69
N GLN A 161 -11.66 -24.29 -37.38
CA GLN A 161 -11.32 -22.86 -37.34
C GLN A 161 -11.49 -22.26 -35.94
N ILE A 162 -12.64 -22.51 -35.30
CA ILE A 162 -12.90 -22.05 -33.93
C ILE A 162 -11.87 -22.61 -32.97
N LYS A 163 -11.55 -23.90 -33.08
CA LYS A 163 -10.53 -24.53 -32.26
C LYS A 163 -9.17 -23.86 -32.45
N ALA A 164 -8.72 -23.65 -33.69
CA ALA A 164 -7.45 -22.99 -33.97
C ALA A 164 -7.39 -21.57 -33.39
N TRP A 165 -8.47 -20.79 -33.50
CA TRP A 165 -8.53 -19.45 -32.92
C TRP A 165 -8.48 -19.47 -31.39
N LEU A 166 -9.20 -20.40 -30.75
CA LEU A 166 -9.17 -20.54 -29.30
C LEU A 166 -7.79 -21.00 -28.81
N ASP A 167 -7.16 -21.94 -29.50
CA ASP A 167 -5.81 -22.41 -29.19
C ASP A 167 -4.80 -21.24 -29.30
N GLN A 168 -4.90 -20.42 -30.35
CA GLN A 168 -4.08 -19.22 -30.50
C GLN A 168 -4.31 -18.22 -29.36
N GLN A 169 -5.57 -17.89 -29.04
CA GLN A 169 -5.89 -16.96 -27.95
C GLN A 169 -5.41 -17.48 -26.58
N MET A 170 -5.51 -18.78 -26.34
CA MET A 170 -5.00 -19.40 -25.12
C MET A 170 -3.49 -19.27 -25.02
N GLN A 171 -2.76 -19.55 -26.10
CA GLN A 171 -1.29 -19.43 -26.14
C GLN A 171 -0.84 -17.97 -25.94
N GLU A 172 -1.49 -17.02 -26.61
CA GLU A 172 -1.20 -15.58 -26.46
C GLU A 172 -1.45 -15.12 -25.01
N LYS A 173 -2.58 -15.55 -24.41
CA LYS A 173 -2.91 -15.22 -23.02
C LYS A 173 -1.91 -15.84 -22.04
N GLU A 174 -1.52 -17.09 -22.25
CA GLU A 174 -0.54 -17.76 -21.39
C GLU A 174 0.85 -17.12 -21.52
N ALA A 175 1.26 -16.75 -22.74
CA ALA A 175 2.50 -16.02 -22.98
C ALA A 175 2.50 -14.65 -22.27
N ALA A 176 1.42 -13.87 -22.42
CA ALA A 176 1.27 -12.58 -21.74
C ALA A 176 1.27 -12.74 -20.20
N GLN A 177 0.62 -13.78 -19.66
CA GLN A 177 0.66 -14.06 -18.23
C GLN A 177 2.04 -14.45 -17.73
N ARG A 178 2.80 -15.24 -18.52
CA ARG A 178 4.20 -15.58 -18.20
C ARG A 178 5.08 -14.33 -18.21
N GLU A 179 4.94 -13.47 -19.21
CA GLU A 179 5.67 -12.21 -19.29
C GLU A 179 5.33 -11.28 -18.12
N GLN A 180 4.05 -11.14 -17.78
CA GLN A 180 3.62 -10.36 -16.61
C GLN A 180 4.23 -10.90 -15.31
N LYS A 181 4.20 -12.22 -15.09
CA LYS A 181 4.80 -12.83 -13.89
C LYS A 181 6.31 -12.58 -13.84
N MET A 182 7.03 -12.77 -14.94
CA MET A 182 8.47 -12.49 -15.02
C MET A 182 8.77 -11.01 -14.73
N ALA A 183 7.96 -10.08 -15.25
CA ALA A 183 8.10 -8.66 -14.98
C ALA A 183 7.80 -8.31 -13.51
N GLU A 184 6.76 -8.91 -12.92
CA GLU A 184 6.44 -8.75 -11.50
C GLU A 184 7.53 -9.31 -10.59
N GLU A 185 8.11 -10.47 -10.92
CA GLU A 185 9.22 -11.07 -10.18
C GLU A 185 10.48 -10.21 -10.28
N ALA A 186 10.81 -9.71 -11.47
CA ALA A 186 11.92 -8.79 -11.68
C ALA A 186 11.73 -7.49 -10.88
N TYR A 187 10.50 -6.94 -10.87
CA TYR A 187 10.17 -5.76 -10.09
C TYR A 187 10.30 -6.01 -8.58
N LYS A 188 9.77 -7.14 -8.08
CA LYS A 188 9.91 -7.54 -6.66
C LYS A 188 11.39 -7.69 -6.28
N ALA A 189 12.20 -8.35 -7.11
CA ALA A 189 13.63 -8.50 -6.88
C ALA A 189 14.35 -7.14 -6.84
N ALA A 190 14.02 -6.23 -7.76
CA ALA A 190 14.57 -4.88 -7.76
C ALA A 190 14.18 -4.07 -6.52
N MET A 191 12.94 -4.23 -6.04
CA MET A 191 12.46 -3.57 -4.83
C MET A 191 13.17 -4.08 -3.57
N VAL A 192 13.33 -5.40 -3.43
CA VAL A 192 14.10 -6.01 -2.33
C VAL A 192 15.54 -5.52 -2.35
N ALA A 193 16.21 -5.53 -3.50
CA ALA A 193 17.58 -5.04 -3.62
C ALA A 193 17.72 -3.55 -3.27
N ARG A 194 16.70 -2.74 -3.59
CA ARG A 194 16.65 -1.32 -3.20
C ARG A 194 16.53 -1.17 -1.68
N ASP A 195 15.66 -1.94 -1.05
CA ASP A 195 15.43 -1.90 0.39
C ASP A 195 16.66 -2.39 1.17
N GLU A 196 17.31 -3.46 0.71
CA GLU A 196 18.60 -3.93 1.26
C GLU A 196 19.66 -2.83 1.19
N ARG A 197 19.80 -2.18 0.03
CA ARG A 197 20.74 -1.07 -0.15
C ARG A 197 20.41 0.12 0.75
N ALA A 198 19.14 0.42 0.99
CA ALA A 198 18.72 1.47 1.90
C ALA A 198 19.13 1.15 3.35
N LEU A 199 18.93 -0.10 3.80
CA LEU A 199 19.36 -0.55 5.13
C LEU A 199 20.89 -0.52 5.28
N GLU A 200 21.64 -0.87 4.25
CA GLU A 200 23.10 -0.75 4.25
C GLU A 200 23.56 0.70 4.37
N LEU A 201 22.93 1.62 3.62
CA LEU A 201 23.20 3.05 3.69
C LEU A 201 22.89 3.62 5.08
N GLU A 202 21.76 3.24 5.67
CA GLU A 202 21.39 3.66 7.03
C GLU A 202 22.41 3.17 8.08
N LYS A 203 22.84 1.90 7.98
CA LYS A 203 23.90 1.36 8.85
C LYS A 203 25.21 2.14 8.70
N MET A 204 25.64 2.40 7.46
CA MET A 204 26.85 3.18 7.20
C MET A 204 26.75 4.60 7.74
N GLU A 205 25.60 5.27 7.56
CA GLU A 205 25.38 6.62 8.10
C GLU A 205 25.44 6.63 9.62
N ASN A 206 24.77 5.69 10.28
CA ASN A 206 24.78 5.55 11.74
C ASN A 206 26.19 5.28 12.27
N ASP A 207 26.97 4.43 11.59
CA ASP A 207 28.37 4.19 11.94
C ASP A 207 29.24 5.42 11.77
N CYS A 208 29.07 6.17 10.68
CA CYS A 208 29.77 7.43 10.45
C CYS A 208 29.40 8.46 11.54
N ARG A 209 28.13 8.59 11.87
CA ARG A 209 27.63 9.49 12.92
C ARG A 209 28.20 9.12 14.28
N ARG A 210 28.23 7.83 14.63
CA ARG A 210 28.87 7.33 15.86
C ARG A 210 30.36 7.68 15.91
N ARG A 211 31.10 7.44 14.82
CA ARG A 211 32.53 7.79 14.74
C ARG A 211 32.77 9.29 14.90
N LEU A 212 31.93 10.13 14.29
CA LEU A 212 32.00 11.58 14.45
C LEU A 212 31.72 12.01 15.90
N TYR A 213 30.72 11.42 16.56
CA TYR A 213 30.46 11.70 17.97
C TYR A 213 31.61 11.27 18.88
N GLU A 214 32.20 10.10 18.64
CA GLU A 214 33.38 9.65 19.39
C GLU A 214 34.58 10.59 19.17
N ALA A 215 34.82 11.02 17.93
CA ALA A 215 35.88 11.99 17.61
C ALA A 215 35.64 13.34 18.31
N ASN A 216 34.42 13.88 18.24
CA ASN A 216 34.05 15.11 18.94
C ASN A 216 34.17 14.99 20.46
N ARG A 217 33.75 13.85 21.03
CA ARG A 217 33.92 13.58 22.46
C ARG A 217 35.40 13.58 22.85
N ARG A 218 36.26 12.92 22.08
CA ARG A 218 37.72 12.88 22.32
C ARG A 218 38.33 14.27 22.21
N PHE A 219 37.96 15.04 21.18
CA PHE A 219 38.42 16.40 20.99
C PHE A 219 38.00 17.32 22.15
N ASN A 220 36.72 17.30 22.53
CA ASN A 220 36.22 18.11 23.65
C ASN A 220 36.86 17.70 24.99
N ALA A 221 37.13 16.41 25.19
CA ALA A 221 37.85 15.94 26.38
C ALA A 221 39.30 16.45 26.42
N ALA A 222 40.00 16.43 25.27
CA ALA A 222 41.34 16.98 25.15
C ALA A 222 41.36 18.50 25.39
N LEU A 223 40.42 19.23 24.79
CA LEU A 223 40.26 20.68 24.99
C LEU A 223 39.95 21.04 26.45
N ALA A 224 39.11 20.25 27.13
CA ALA A 224 38.82 20.45 28.54
C ALA A 224 40.07 20.23 29.42
N ALA A 225 40.88 19.21 29.10
CA ALA A 225 42.14 18.95 29.80
C ALA A 225 43.18 20.06 29.57
N GLU A 226 43.29 20.57 28.34
CA GLU A 226 44.15 21.70 28.00
C GLU A 226 43.74 22.96 28.78
N LYS A 227 42.45 23.28 28.79
CA LYS A 227 41.92 24.44 29.51
C LYS A 227 42.10 24.32 31.04
N GLU A 228 41.99 23.13 31.59
CA GLU A 228 42.29 22.87 33.00
C GLU A 228 43.78 23.07 33.30
N PHE A 229 44.66 22.60 32.41
CA PHE A 229 46.10 22.81 32.52
C PHE A 229 46.45 24.31 32.47
N GLU A 230 45.90 25.06 31.50
CA GLU A 230 46.07 26.51 31.40
C GLU A 230 45.61 27.21 32.68
N ARG A 231 44.45 26.84 33.23
CA ARG A 231 43.95 27.38 34.49
C ARG A 231 44.90 27.08 35.65
N GLN A 232 45.46 25.89 35.72
CA GLN A 232 46.46 25.55 36.75
C GLN A 232 47.74 26.39 36.60
N VAL A 233 48.20 26.62 35.37
CA VAL A 233 49.36 27.48 35.11
C VAL A 233 49.05 28.93 35.52
N GLN A 234 47.90 29.47 35.13
CA GLN A 234 47.48 30.82 35.54
C GLN A 234 47.32 30.94 37.05
N ASN A 235 46.76 29.92 37.71
CA ASN A 235 46.65 29.90 39.17
C ASN A 235 48.03 29.89 39.83
N LYS A 236 49.00 29.15 39.29
CA LYS A 236 50.39 29.18 39.78
C LYS A 236 51.03 30.55 39.59
N GLN A 237 50.89 31.14 38.40
CA GLN A 237 51.40 32.48 38.11
C GLN A 237 50.79 33.53 39.03
N THR A 238 49.48 33.54 39.21
CA THR A 238 48.81 34.48 40.13
C THR A 238 49.25 34.29 41.58
N VAL A 239 49.49 33.07 42.03
CA VAL A 239 50.07 32.81 43.36
C VAL A 239 51.50 33.34 43.47
N GLU A 240 52.34 33.13 42.44
CA GLU A 240 53.70 33.66 42.37
C GLU A 240 53.71 35.19 42.34
N ASP A 241 52.85 35.82 41.54
CA ASP A 241 52.70 37.27 41.44
C ASP A 241 52.21 37.87 42.77
N ASN A 242 51.20 37.26 43.40
CA ASN A 242 50.73 37.68 44.72
C ASN A 242 51.84 37.57 45.78
N PHE A 243 52.63 36.49 45.72
CA PHE A 243 53.76 36.33 46.63
C PHE A 243 54.85 37.38 46.38
N ALA A 244 55.15 37.67 45.12
CA ALA A 244 56.08 38.72 44.74
C ALA A 244 55.60 40.12 45.17
N GLU A 245 54.30 40.41 45.03
CA GLU A 245 53.69 41.66 45.50
C GLU A 245 53.81 41.80 47.02
N ILE A 246 53.44 40.75 47.78
CA ILE A 246 53.57 40.73 49.23
C ILE A 246 55.04 40.95 49.63
N TYR A 247 55.96 40.22 49.02
CA TYR A 247 57.39 40.33 49.31
C TYR A 247 57.91 41.74 49.02
N ASN A 248 57.66 42.27 47.81
CA ASN A 248 58.07 43.61 47.40
C ASN A 248 57.47 44.69 48.31
N THR A 249 56.21 44.54 48.72
CA THR A 249 55.55 45.48 49.64
C THR A 249 56.16 45.43 51.03
N MET A 250 56.43 44.23 51.56
CA MET A 250 57.07 44.04 52.87
C MET A 250 58.51 44.59 52.89
N THR A 251 59.27 44.41 51.81
CA THR A 251 60.63 44.95 51.67
C THR A 251 60.67 46.38 51.14
N SER A 252 59.51 46.99 50.84
CA SER A 252 59.44 48.36 50.36
C SER A 252 59.95 49.31 51.44
N ASP A 253 60.71 50.29 51.00
CA ASP A 253 61.21 51.42 51.76
C ASP A 253 60.12 52.15 52.58
N MET A 254 58.86 52.12 52.11
CA MET A 254 57.71 52.65 52.83
C MET A 254 57.37 51.82 54.07
N MET A 255 57.24 50.50 53.94
CA MET A 255 56.82 49.59 55.02
C MET A 255 57.96 49.25 55.98
N ALA A 256 59.20 49.15 55.47
CA ALA A 256 60.41 48.94 56.27
C ALA A 256 60.87 50.21 57.01
N GLU A 257 60.18 51.33 56.79
CA GLU A 257 60.51 52.66 57.28
C GLU A 257 62.01 53.03 57.19
N ASN A 258 62.65 52.67 56.08
CA ASN A 258 64.09 52.83 55.91
C ASN A 258 64.51 54.31 56.13
N PRO A 259 65.41 54.61 57.09
CA PRO A 259 65.85 55.98 57.39
C PRO A 259 66.74 56.58 56.28
N GLU A 260 67.32 55.76 55.41
CA GLU A 260 68.23 56.22 54.34
C GLU A 260 67.52 57.00 53.24
N ILE A 261 66.21 56.82 53.05
CA ILE A 261 65.39 57.59 52.09
C ILE A 261 65.47 59.09 52.40
N ALA A 262 65.69 59.47 53.66
CA ALA A 262 65.81 60.87 54.06
C ALA A 262 67.10 61.55 53.57
N LEU A 263 68.07 60.81 53.03
CA LEU A 263 69.33 61.35 52.53
C LEU A 263 69.11 62.04 51.18
N SER A 264 69.51 63.31 51.07
CA SER A 264 69.44 64.03 49.80
C SER A 264 70.61 63.68 48.90
N ASN A 265 70.34 63.42 47.61
CA ASN A 265 71.37 63.31 46.58
C ASN A 265 72.22 64.60 46.42
N MET A 266 71.82 65.73 47.03
CA MET A 266 72.50 67.02 46.93
C MET A 266 73.65 67.21 47.95
N GLY A 267 73.98 66.18 48.75
CA GLY A 267 75.21 66.16 49.54
C GLY A 267 75.06 65.55 50.95
N PRO A 268 76.16 65.01 51.52
CA PRO A 268 76.15 64.42 52.85
C PRO A 268 75.82 65.48 53.92
N GLY A 269 74.75 65.26 54.68
CA GLY A 269 74.27 66.15 55.74
C GLY A 269 72.97 66.91 55.40
N ARG A 270 72.53 66.92 54.13
CA ARG A 270 71.24 67.51 53.75
C ARG A 270 70.15 66.44 53.78
N LYS A 271 69.18 66.57 54.69
CA LYS A 271 68.03 65.67 54.79
C LYS A 271 66.84 66.21 53.98
N ILE A 272 66.10 65.33 53.31
CA ILE A 272 64.88 65.68 52.56
C ILE A 272 63.75 65.92 53.57
N GLY A 273 63.23 67.15 53.62
CA GLY A 273 62.29 67.58 54.68
C GLY A 273 60.99 66.76 54.75
N SER A 274 60.45 66.32 53.61
CA SER A 274 59.23 65.49 53.57
C SER A 274 59.43 64.05 54.02
N GLN A 275 60.68 63.56 54.01
CA GLN A 275 61.03 62.17 54.30
C GLN A 275 61.84 62.03 55.60
N TYR A 276 61.95 63.13 56.37
CA TYR A 276 62.70 63.13 57.63
C TYR A 276 61.96 62.36 58.72
N LYS A 277 62.56 61.24 59.16
CA LYS A 277 62.02 60.33 60.18
C LYS A 277 62.81 60.39 61.50
N GLY A 278 63.01 61.61 62.02
CA GLY A 278 63.71 61.84 63.28
C GLY A 278 65.23 61.68 63.21
N MET A 279 65.87 61.85 64.38
CA MET A 279 67.34 61.75 64.52
C MET A 279 67.78 60.29 64.58
N SER A 280 68.96 59.99 64.03
CA SER A 280 69.54 58.65 64.13
C SER A 280 69.84 58.30 65.60
N LYS A 281 69.92 57.01 65.93
CA LYS A 281 70.28 56.59 67.29
C LYS A 281 71.65 57.14 67.70
N GLU A 282 72.59 57.18 66.77
CA GLU A 282 73.93 57.76 66.97
C GLU A 282 73.87 59.27 67.26
N GLU A 283 73.07 60.04 66.52
CA GLU A 283 72.85 61.48 66.77
C GLU A 283 72.20 61.71 68.16
N GLN A 284 71.23 60.88 68.55
CA GLN A 284 70.59 60.97 69.87
C GLN A 284 71.53 60.58 71.02
N GLU A 285 72.43 59.63 70.79
CA GLU A 285 73.46 59.23 71.76
C GLU A 285 74.51 60.33 71.95
N GLN A 286 74.92 61.00 70.86
CA GLN A 286 75.80 62.17 70.93
C GLN A 286 75.15 63.32 71.72
N ILE A 287 73.89 63.66 71.45
CA ILE A 287 73.16 64.70 72.21
C ILE A 287 73.06 64.31 73.69
N ARG A 288 72.80 63.04 74.01
CA ARG A 288 72.78 62.57 75.40
C ARG A 288 74.15 62.69 76.07
N ALA A 289 75.23 62.37 75.36
CA ALA A 289 76.60 62.54 75.86
C ALA A 289 76.90 64.03 76.14
N ASP A 290 76.51 64.93 75.24
CA ASP A 290 76.68 66.38 75.40
C ASP A 290 75.87 66.92 76.59
N GLN A 291 74.61 66.46 76.77
CA GLN A 291 73.79 66.83 77.91
C GLN A 291 74.40 66.38 79.24
N LEU A 292 74.95 65.18 79.30
CA LEU A 292 75.66 64.68 80.48
C LEU A 292 76.90 65.53 80.78
N ALA A 293 77.67 65.91 79.75
CA ALA A 293 78.82 66.81 79.90
C ALA A 293 78.40 68.18 80.43
N GLN A 294 77.30 68.76 79.92
CA GLN A 294 76.77 70.04 80.42
C GLN A 294 76.31 69.97 81.88
N ILE A 295 75.70 68.85 82.30
CA ILE A 295 75.31 68.62 83.70
C ILE A 295 76.55 68.59 84.59
N GLU A 296 77.61 67.90 84.18
CA GLU A 296 78.87 67.88 84.93
C GLU A 296 79.52 69.26 85.02
N GLU A 297 79.55 70.02 83.92
CA GLU A 297 80.12 71.37 83.89
C GLU A 297 79.35 72.33 84.80
N LYS A 298 78.02 72.29 84.76
CA LYS A 298 77.15 73.09 85.64
C LYS A 298 77.30 72.71 87.12
N LYS A 299 77.56 71.42 87.41
CA LYS A 299 77.86 70.94 88.77
C LYS A 299 79.21 71.46 89.26
N LYS A 300 80.23 71.51 88.39
CA LYS A 300 81.54 72.12 88.69
C LYS A 300 81.41 73.62 88.97
N GLN A 301 80.65 74.36 88.16
CA GLN A 301 80.40 75.78 88.38
C GLN A 301 79.71 76.05 89.73
N ARG A 302 78.63 75.31 90.05
CA ARG A 302 77.96 75.43 91.37
C ARG A 302 78.87 75.09 92.54
N ALA A 303 79.77 74.11 92.39
CA ALA A 303 80.74 73.78 93.43
C ALA A 303 81.77 74.90 93.65
N ALA A 304 82.19 75.58 92.57
CA ALA A 304 83.08 76.74 92.64
C ALA A 304 82.39 77.95 93.28
N GLU A 305 81.14 78.25 92.90
CA GLU A 305 80.33 79.33 93.48
C GLU A 305 80.12 79.11 94.98
N LYS A 306 79.74 77.89 95.39
CA LYS A 306 79.59 77.52 96.80
C LYS A 306 80.90 77.58 97.60
N ARG A 307 82.06 77.50 96.93
CA ARG A 307 83.38 77.69 97.57
C ARG A 307 83.66 79.18 97.78
N ALA A 308 83.37 80.00 96.77
CA ALA A 308 83.49 81.46 96.86
C ALA A 308 82.55 82.05 97.92
N ASP A 309 81.31 81.57 98.02
CA ASP A 309 80.36 82.00 99.06
C ASP A 309 80.88 81.69 100.47
N ARG A 310 81.48 80.50 100.69
CA ARG A 310 82.10 80.17 101.99
C ARG A 310 83.27 81.08 102.33
N GLU A 311 84.13 81.37 101.36
CA GLU A 311 85.26 82.29 101.55
C GLU A 311 84.77 83.70 101.89
N PHE A 312 83.65 84.13 101.28
CA PHE A 312 83.01 85.42 101.57
C PHE A 312 82.36 85.46 102.95
N ASP A 313 81.66 84.40 103.37
CA ASP A 313 81.08 84.26 104.71
C ASP A 313 82.15 84.25 105.80
N ASP A 314 83.28 83.57 105.59
CA ASP A 314 84.41 83.57 106.52
C ASP A 314 85.04 84.97 106.66
N TYR A 315 85.16 85.72 105.55
CA TYR A 315 85.61 87.11 105.56
C TYR A 315 84.65 88.03 106.33
N LEU A 316 83.34 87.90 106.11
CA LEU A 316 82.28 88.64 106.80
C LEU A 316 82.28 88.36 108.31
N ASN A 317 82.36 87.09 108.70
CA ASN A 317 82.42 86.70 110.10
C ASN A 317 83.70 87.22 110.79
N GLY A 318 84.83 87.24 110.08
CA GLY A 318 86.07 87.85 110.55
C GLY A 318 85.92 89.36 110.79
N THR A 319 85.33 90.08 109.83
CA THR A 319 85.09 91.52 109.96
C THR A 319 84.09 91.85 111.07
N GLN A 320 83.00 91.10 111.22
CA GLN A 320 82.05 91.29 112.33
C GLN A 320 82.69 91.10 113.70
N LYS A 321 83.59 90.11 113.88
CA LYS A 321 84.36 89.96 115.12
C LYS A 321 85.25 91.17 115.42
N THR A 322 85.89 91.74 114.40
CA THR A 322 86.72 92.94 114.58
C THR A 322 85.90 94.17 114.96
N ILE A 323 84.71 94.35 114.37
CA ILE A 323 83.78 95.44 114.71
C ILE A 323 83.29 95.27 116.16
N ALA A 324 82.89 94.05 116.56
CA ALA A 324 82.43 93.78 117.92
C ALA A 324 83.52 94.06 118.99
N LEU A 325 84.79 93.76 118.68
CA LEU A 325 85.92 94.11 119.56
C LEU A 325 86.11 95.62 119.68
N MET A 326 86.02 96.36 118.57
CA MET A 326 86.11 97.83 118.57
C MET A 326 84.98 98.49 119.38
N ASP A 327 83.75 97.99 119.26
CA ASP A 327 82.60 98.48 120.03
C ASP A 327 82.78 98.27 121.55
N LEU A 328 83.41 97.16 121.94
CA LEU A 328 83.68 96.85 123.35
C LEU A 328 84.75 97.78 123.94
N ASP A 329 85.77 98.13 123.15
CA ASP A 329 86.78 99.12 123.52
C ASP A 329 86.23 100.54 123.59
N LEU A 330 85.33 100.93 122.68
CA LEU A 330 84.63 102.21 122.74
C LEU A 330 83.79 102.32 124.01
N LYS A 331 83.02 101.28 124.36
CA LYS A 331 82.22 101.23 125.60
C LYS A 331 83.09 101.32 126.87
N ARG A 332 84.28 100.74 126.88
CA ARG A 332 85.23 100.89 128.01
C ARG A 332 85.70 102.33 128.15
N LYS A 333 86.15 102.96 127.05
CA LYS A 333 86.60 104.36 127.04
C LYS A 333 85.49 105.32 127.46
N GLU A 334 84.26 105.08 127.05
CA GLU A 334 83.11 105.90 127.41
C GLU A 334 82.79 105.82 128.91
N LYS A 335 82.92 104.61 129.50
CA LYS A 335 82.73 104.38 130.94
C LYS A 335 83.83 105.05 131.80
N GLU A 336 85.08 105.05 131.31
CA GLU A 336 86.19 105.79 131.94
C GLU A 336 85.96 107.31 131.87
N ARG A 337 85.50 107.82 130.72
CA ARG A 337 85.17 109.24 130.53
C ARG A 337 84.06 109.70 131.47
N LEU A 338 83.02 108.88 131.64
CA LEU A 338 81.91 109.15 132.57
C LEU A 338 82.36 109.15 134.05
N ARG A 339 83.31 108.28 134.44
CA ARG A 339 83.91 108.31 135.78
C ARG A 339 84.71 109.59 136.03
N ALA A 340 85.56 109.99 135.08
CA ALA A 340 86.33 111.23 135.20
C ALA A 340 85.44 112.47 135.33
N LEU A 341 84.34 112.52 134.55
CA LEU A 341 83.35 113.60 134.62
C LEU A 341 82.62 113.64 135.97
N ALA A 342 82.33 112.47 136.57
CA ALA A 342 81.72 112.38 137.89
C ALA A 342 82.64 112.87 139.01
N GLU A 343 83.94 112.57 138.93
CA GLU A 343 84.95 113.09 139.88
C GLU A 343 85.14 114.60 139.76
N GLU A 344 85.17 115.17 138.55
CA GLU A 344 85.22 116.62 138.36
C GLU A 344 83.98 117.32 138.92
N ASN A 345 82.78 116.78 138.67
CA ASN A 345 81.54 117.35 139.19
C ASN A 345 81.50 117.36 140.73
N LEU A 346 82.11 116.36 141.38
CA LEU A 346 82.16 116.28 142.84
C LEU A 346 83.09 117.38 143.42
N LYS A 347 84.25 117.62 142.78
CA LYS A 347 85.16 118.72 143.15
C LYS A 347 84.52 120.10 142.95
N LEU A 348 83.84 120.30 141.82
CA LEU A 348 83.11 121.55 141.52
C LEU A 348 81.99 121.84 142.53
N ALA A 349 81.29 120.81 143.01
CA ALA A 349 80.24 120.95 144.01
C ALA A 349 80.78 121.35 145.40
N GLU A 350 81.97 120.85 145.79
CA GLU A 350 82.64 121.26 147.03
C GLU A 350 83.14 122.71 146.97
N GLU A 351 83.74 123.11 145.84
CA GLU A 351 84.20 124.48 145.62
C GLU A 351 83.05 125.50 145.65
N GLN A 352 81.90 125.16 145.04
CA GLN A 352 80.70 126.01 145.09
C GLN A 352 80.14 126.15 146.52
N LYS A 353 80.12 125.08 147.32
CA LYS A 353 79.69 125.14 148.73
C LYS A 353 80.62 126.04 149.57
N LEU A 354 81.92 126.00 149.33
CA LEU A 354 82.90 126.85 150.01
C LEU A 354 82.74 128.34 149.60
N LYS A 355 82.54 128.61 148.30
CA LYS A 355 82.27 129.96 147.79
C LYS A 355 80.97 130.55 148.35
N ALA A 356 79.91 129.75 148.44
CA ALA A 356 78.63 130.17 149.00
C ALA A 356 78.75 130.58 150.47
N LYS A 357 79.46 129.79 151.29
CA LYS A 357 79.73 130.13 152.70
C LYS A 357 80.53 131.44 152.86
N TYR A 358 81.51 131.69 151.98
CA TYR A 358 82.30 132.92 152.01
C TYR A 358 81.48 134.17 151.66
N LEU A 359 80.63 134.09 150.64
CA LEU A 359 79.72 135.17 150.24
C LEU A 359 78.73 135.56 151.35
N GLU A 360 78.16 134.55 152.01
CA GLU A 360 77.12 134.77 153.03
C GLU A 360 77.67 135.35 154.33
N GLN A 361 78.87 134.95 154.77
CA GLN A 361 79.45 135.42 156.04
C GLN A 361 80.27 136.72 155.95
N VAL A 362 80.86 137.04 154.79
CA VAL A 362 81.82 138.16 154.66
C VAL A 362 81.26 139.35 153.86
N VAL A 363 80.48 139.09 152.80
CA VAL A 363 80.07 140.12 151.83
C VAL A 363 78.71 140.71 152.16
N TYR A 364 77.78 139.90 152.69
CA TYR A 364 76.40 140.31 152.93
C TYR A 364 76.14 140.85 154.35
N SER A 365 77.18 141.23 155.10
CA SER A 365 77.04 141.97 156.36
C SER A 365 77.49 143.43 156.19
N ASN A 366 76.57 144.31 155.82
CA ASN A 366 76.87 145.75 155.72
C ASN A 366 76.48 146.47 157.01
N ARG A 367 77.51 146.86 157.78
CA ARG A 367 77.44 147.80 158.92
C ARG A 367 77.56 149.24 158.40
N PRO A 368 76.59 150.13 158.65
CA PRO A 368 76.78 151.54 158.41
C PRO A 368 77.73 152.19 159.42
N THR A 369 78.60 153.01 158.87
CA THR A 369 79.83 153.62 159.40
C THR A 369 79.59 155.05 159.90
N ALA A 370 80.55 155.61 160.65
CA ALA A 370 80.42 156.86 161.42
C ALA A 370 79.78 158.09 160.71
N ALA A 371 79.88 158.19 159.38
CA ALA A 371 79.26 159.25 158.58
C ALA A 371 77.71 159.24 158.57
N TYR A 372 77.06 158.13 158.94
CA TYR A 372 75.60 158.03 159.02
C TYR A 372 75.00 158.85 160.18
N PHE A 373 75.76 159.09 161.27
CA PHE A 373 75.26 159.82 162.45
C PHE A 373 75.45 161.35 162.37
N ASP A 374 76.27 161.85 161.42
CA ASP A 374 76.54 163.29 161.22
C ASP A 374 75.39 164.05 160.50
N GLN A 375 74.29 163.37 160.17
CA GLN A 375 73.15 163.93 159.42
C GLN A 375 72.01 164.49 160.30
N PHE A 376 72.08 164.35 161.63
CA PHE A 376 71.11 164.97 162.55
C PHE A 376 71.44 166.46 162.85
N ASN A 377 70.41 167.29 163.05
CA ASN A 377 70.44 168.65 163.65
C ASN A 377 71.33 169.73 162.99
N LYS A 378 71.24 169.94 161.66
CA LYS A 378 71.93 171.05 160.96
C LYS A 378 71.06 172.25 160.54
N SER A 379 69.83 172.43 161.05
CA SER A 379 68.97 173.58 160.67
C SER A 379 67.97 173.98 161.76
N THR A 380 67.73 175.28 161.91
CA THR A 380 66.91 175.96 162.94
C THR A 380 65.42 176.13 162.54
N ARG A 381 64.85 175.19 161.79
CA ARG A 381 63.44 175.22 161.35
C ARG A 381 62.59 174.19 162.08
#